data_AF-A0A350CLA4-F1
#
_entry.id   AF-A0A350CLA4-F1
#
_cell.length_a   1.000
_cell.length_b   1.000
_cell.length_c   1.000
_cell.angle_alpha   90.00
_cell.angle_beta   90.00
_cell.angle_gamma   90.00
#
_symmetry.space_group_name_H-M   'P 1'
#
loop_
_entity.id
_entity.type
_entity.pdbx_description
1 polymer ?
#
loop_
_entity_poly.entity_id
_entity_poly.type
_entity_poly.pdbx_seq_one_letter_code
_entity_poly.pdbx_strand_id
1 'polypeptide(L)'
;MLPSAESLEGKPVPSVVFKTRPHDQWQDLHSEDLFKGKTVVVFALPGAYTPTCSSTHLPRFNELASVLRDNGVDDIVCISVNDAFVMNEWKQGQDADAITFIPDGNADFTRDMGMLVDKRELGFGQRSWRYSMLVRDGIIEKMFIEAEGDEDDPFEVSDADTMLAYINPEAEAPEPIVMFSRPGCPFCARAKAALAKHRLRYTDISQSQKINTSVLRAVSGRMTWPQVFIGGQLIGGADELESHLADRMAAA
;
A
#
# COMPACT_ATOMS: atom_id res chain seq x y z
N MET A 1 23.22 12.16 10.97
CA MET A 1 22.44 11.70 12.12
C MET A 1 21.02 12.08 11.84
N LEU A 2 20.15 11.08 11.76
CA LEU A 2 18.73 11.31 11.52
C LEU A 2 18.09 12.11 12.68
N PRO A 3 17.02 12.88 12.39
CA PRO A 3 16.23 13.52 13.43
C PRO A 3 15.52 12.46 14.30
N SER A 4 15.19 12.82 15.55
CA SER A 4 14.26 12.01 16.34
C SER A 4 12.82 12.25 15.89
N ALA A 5 11.93 11.30 16.13
CA ALA A 5 10.50 11.43 15.84
C ALA A 5 9.91 12.68 16.51
N GLU A 6 10.20 12.89 17.80
CA GLU A 6 9.72 14.02 18.60
C GLU A 6 10.23 15.36 18.06
N SER A 7 11.37 15.36 17.38
CA SER A 7 11.92 16.58 16.79
C SER A 7 11.19 17.02 15.50
N LEU A 8 10.43 16.12 14.86
CA LEU A 8 9.66 16.38 13.64
C LEU A 8 8.16 16.50 13.91
N GLU A 9 7.63 15.78 14.89
CA GLU A 9 6.22 15.84 15.29
C GLU A 9 5.81 17.28 15.67
N GLY A 10 4.63 17.70 15.21
CA GLY A 10 4.09 19.05 15.35
C GLY A 10 4.61 20.08 14.33
N LYS A 11 5.57 19.72 13.46
CA LYS A 11 6.08 20.61 12.41
C LYS A 11 5.33 20.43 11.09
N PRO A 12 5.29 21.48 10.23
CA PRO A 12 4.80 21.32 8.88
C PRO A 12 5.73 20.41 8.06
N VAL A 13 5.15 19.67 7.13
CA VAL A 13 5.90 19.00 6.06
C VAL A 13 6.58 20.02 5.14
N PRO A 14 7.68 19.67 4.46
CA PRO A 14 8.34 20.56 3.51
C PRO A 14 7.43 21.06 2.39
N SER A 15 7.55 22.35 2.05
CA SER A 15 6.91 22.94 0.87
C SER A 15 7.84 22.77 -0.34
N VAL A 16 7.50 21.82 -1.22
CA VAL A 16 8.29 21.47 -2.40
C VAL A 16 7.38 21.24 -3.60
N VAL A 17 7.98 21.16 -4.79
CA VAL A 17 7.29 20.83 -6.04
C VAL A 17 7.88 19.57 -6.65
N PHE A 18 7.09 18.49 -6.69
CA PHE A 18 7.47 17.25 -7.35
C PHE A 18 7.23 17.35 -8.86
N LYS A 19 8.19 16.87 -9.65
CA LYS A 19 8.03 16.75 -11.11
C LYS A 19 7.46 15.36 -11.42
N THR A 20 6.14 15.28 -11.52
CA THR A 20 5.41 14.03 -11.78
C THR A 20 5.12 13.85 -13.28
N ARG A 21 4.71 12.63 -13.66
CA ARG A 21 4.39 12.28 -15.05
C ARG A 21 3.09 11.48 -15.21
N PRO A 22 1.91 12.00 -14.82
CA PRO A 22 0.64 11.33 -15.12
C PRO A 22 0.39 11.31 -16.64
N HIS A 23 -0.09 10.18 -17.15
CA HIS A 23 -0.41 10.02 -18.58
C HIS A 23 0.73 10.45 -19.53
N ASP A 24 1.97 10.18 -19.12
CA ASP A 24 3.21 10.53 -19.85
C ASP A 24 3.45 12.02 -20.08
N GLN A 25 2.72 12.90 -19.39
CA GLN A 25 2.87 14.35 -19.45
C GLN A 25 3.50 14.89 -18.16
N TRP A 26 4.42 15.85 -18.29
CA TRP A 26 4.97 16.53 -17.13
C TRP A 26 3.88 17.30 -16.37
N GLN A 27 3.84 17.11 -15.06
CA GLN A 27 2.97 17.84 -14.17
C GLN A 27 3.70 18.19 -12.87
N ASP A 28 3.63 19.47 -12.52
CA ASP A 28 4.06 19.94 -11.21
C ASP A 28 3.00 19.57 -10.18
N LEU A 29 3.44 18.93 -9.09
CA LEU A 29 2.62 18.59 -7.95
C LEU A 29 3.21 19.24 -6.71
N HIS A 30 2.48 20.19 -6.11
CA HIS A 30 2.93 20.84 -4.89
C HIS A 30 2.65 19.91 -3.69
N SER A 31 3.56 19.86 -2.72
CA SER A 31 3.31 19.07 -1.50
C SER A 31 2.05 19.53 -0.76
N GLU A 32 1.71 20.83 -0.84
CA GLU A 32 0.46 21.38 -0.31
C GLU A 32 -0.80 20.71 -0.90
N ASP A 33 -0.80 20.34 -2.19
CA ASP A 33 -1.92 19.64 -2.83
C ASP A 33 -2.11 18.21 -2.29
N LEU A 34 -1.05 17.63 -1.76
CA LEU A 34 -1.07 16.32 -1.13
C LEU A 34 -1.63 16.38 0.29
N PHE A 35 -1.28 17.42 1.07
CA PHE A 35 -1.47 17.39 2.53
C PHE A 35 -2.51 18.37 3.07
N LYS A 36 -2.80 19.47 2.38
CA LYS A 36 -3.68 20.52 2.90
C LYS A 36 -5.12 20.03 3.03
N GLY A 37 -5.71 20.21 4.21
CA GLY A 37 -7.07 19.81 4.54
C GLY A 37 -7.32 18.30 4.55
N LYS A 38 -6.26 17.49 4.59
CA LYS A 38 -6.32 16.03 4.53
C LYS A 38 -5.60 15.37 5.70
N THR A 39 -6.01 14.16 6.04
CA THR A 39 -5.24 13.19 6.83
C THR A 39 -4.53 12.25 5.86
N VAL A 40 -3.21 12.24 5.87
CA VAL A 40 -2.40 11.47 4.91
C VAL A 40 -1.43 10.58 5.66
N VAL A 41 -1.44 9.29 5.31
CA VAL A 41 -0.37 8.37 5.69
C VAL A 41 0.73 8.46 4.64
N VAL A 42 1.96 8.70 5.06
CA VAL A 42 3.13 8.70 4.18
C VAL A 42 4.08 7.62 4.63
N PHE A 43 4.68 6.91 3.67
CA PHE A 43 5.86 6.09 3.93
C PHE A 43 6.91 6.34 2.87
N ALA A 44 8.17 6.40 3.31
CA ALA A 44 9.31 6.67 2.46
C ALA A 44 10.26 5.48 2.41
N LEU A 45 10.84 5.26 1.23
CA LEU A 45 11.62 4.08 0.91
C LEU A 45 13.01 4.45 0.37
N PRO A 46 14.04 3.63 0.63
CA PRO A 46 15.37 3.83 0.06
C PRO A 46 15.41 3.88 -1.47
N GLY A 47 14.54 3.14 -2.15
CA GLY A 47 14.47 3.16 -3.61
C GLY A 47 13.42 2.20 -4.18
N ALA A 48 12.86 2.57 -5.33
CA ALA A 48 12.05 1.68 -6.16
C ALA A 48 12.81 0.38 -6.52
N TYR A 49 12.07 -0.72 -6.71
CA TYR A 49 12.59 -2.07 -7.01
C TYR A 49 13.47 -2.74 -5.93
N THR A 50 13.72 -2.10 -4.79
CA THR A 50 14.45 -2.75 -3.70
C THR A 50 13.58 -3.82 -3.00
N PRO A 51 14.18 -4.90 -2.45
CA PRO A 51 13.43 -6.09 -2.02
C PRO A 51 12.34 -5.82 -0.98
N THR A 52 12.70 -5.31 0.20
CA THR A 52 11.79 -5.07 1.34
C THR A 52 10.66 -4.11 0.97
N CYS A 53 11.00 -3.12 0.15
CA CYS A 53 10.08 -2.12 -0.39
C CYS A 53 8.99 -2.74 -1.27
N SER A 54 9.35 -3.71 -2.12
CA SER A 54 8.46 -4.30 -3.11
C SER A 54 7.71 -5.53 -2.60
N SER A 55 8.27 -6.25 -1.60
CA SER A 55 7.67 -7.50 -1.10
C SER A 55 6.75 -7.32 0.10
N THR A 56 6.98 -6.30 0.93
CA THR A 56 6.36 -6.24 2.26
C THR A 56 5.79 -4.85 2.56
N HIS A 57 6.62 -3.82 2.52
CA HIS A 57 6.25 -2.48 3.00
C HIS A 57 5.09 -1.87 2.17
N LEU A 58 5.28 -1.70 0.86
CA LEU A 58 4.26 -1.13 -0.04
C LEU A 58 3.00 -2.03 -0.14
N PRO A 59 3.11 -3.36 -0.35
CA PRO A 59 1.93 -4.22 -0.47
C PRO A 59 1.02 -4.17 0.75
N ARG A 60 1.58 -4.13 1.97
CA ARG A 60 0.78 -4.12 3.21
C ARG A 60 0.01 -2.81 3.38
N PHE A 61 0.59 -1.66 3.05
CA PHE A 61 -0.16 -0.39 3.04
C PHE A 61 -1.32 -0.42 2.03
N ASN A 62 -1.13 -1.03 0.87
CA ASN A 62 -2.20 -1.18 -0.12
C ASN A 62 -3.31 -2.11 0.36
N GLU A 63 -2.95 -3.20 1.04
CA GLU A 63 -3.90 -4.14 1.65
C GLU A 63 -4.75 -3.47 2.74
N LEU A 64 -4.12 -2.71 3.64
CA LEU A 64 -4.80 -2.00 4.72
C LEU A 64 -5.48 -0.70 4.28
N ALA A 65 -5.40 -0.31 3.00
CA ALA A 65 -5.85 0.99 2.54
C ALA A 65 -7.34 1.26 2.76
N SER A 66 -8.22 0.25 2.71
CA SER A 66 -9.64 0.45 3.07
C SER A 66 -9.81 0.70 4.56
N VAL A 67 -9.13 -0.07 5.41
CA VAL A 67 -9.27 0.09 6.86
C VAL A 67 -8.69 1.42 7.32
N LEU A 68 -7.55 1.84 6.77
CA LEU A 68 -7.00 3.17 7.03
C LEU A 68 -8.01 4.28 6.63
N ARG A 69 -8.68 4.15 5.48
CA ARG A 69 -9.72 5.09 5.04
C ARG A 69 -10.94 5.11 5.96
N ASP A 70 -11.41 3.94 6.39
CA ASP A 70 -12.53 3.83 7.34
C ASP A 70 -12.19 4.45 8.70
N ASN A 71 -10.89 4.55 9.03
CA ASN A 71 -10.36 5.22 10.21
C ASN A 71 -9.90 6.67 9.94
N GLY A 72 -10.36 7.29 8.85
CA GLY A 72 -10.21 8.73 8.59
C GLY A 72 -8.94 9.15 7.84
N VAL A 73 -8.21 8.22 7.21
CA VAL A 73 -7.11 8.55 6.29
C VAL A 73 -7.67 8.84 4.89
N ASP A 74 -7.40 10.02 4.34
CA ASP A 74 -7.86 10.43 3.02
C ASP A 74 -6.99 9.83 1.90
N ASP A 75 -5.67 9.84 2.08
CA ASP A 75 -4.70 9.41 1.08
C ASP A 75 -3.53 8.65 1.72
N ILE A 76 -2.94 7.73 0.95
CA ILE A 76 -1.71 7.02 1.31
C ILE A 76 -0.67 7.31 0.25
N VAL A 77 0.51 7.76 0.67
CA VAL A 77 1.57 8.27 -0.20
C VAL A 77 2.86 7.49 0.02
N CYS A 78 3.41 6.95 -1.07
CA CYS A 78 4.75 6.37 -1.12
C CYS A 78 5.73 7.39 -1.71
N ILE A 79 6.74 7.81 -0.94
CA ILE A 79 7.80 8.71 -1.41
C ILE A 79 9.09 7.93 -1.60
N SER A 80 9.79 8.16 -2.70
CA SER A 80 11.17 7.69 -2.83
C SER A 80 12.00 8.67 -3.64
N VAL A 81 13.31 8.69 -3.36
CA VAL A 81 14.28 9.47 -4.12
C VAL A 81 14.54 8.76 -5.44
N ASN A 82 13.59 8.84 -6.35
CA ASN A 82 13.63 8.31 -7.71
C ASN A 82 12.89 9.30 -8.62
N ASP A 83 13.25 9.36 -9.89
CA ASP A 83 12.53 10.17 -10.87
C ASP A 83 11.17 9.55 -11.23
N ALA A 84 10.33 10.35 -11.90
CA ALA A 84 8.98 9.96 -12.27
C ALA A 84 8.91 8.77 -13.24
N PHE A 85 9.93 8.55 -14.09
CA PHE A 85 9.92 7.42 -15.00
C PHE A 85 10.08 6.12 -14.22
N VAL A 86 11.07 6.07 -13.33
CA VAL A 86 11.31 4.91 -12.47
C VAL A 86 10.12 4.64 -11.56
N MET A 87 9.55 5.67 -10.93
CA MET A 87 8.39 5.50 -10.04
C MET A 87 7.13 5.01 -10.79
N ASN A 88 6.89 5.50 -12.01
CA ASN A 88 5.75 5.06 -12.84
C ASN A 88 5.91 3.61 -13.30
N GLU A 89 7.09 3.22 -13.77
CA GLU A 89 7.37 1.84 -14.19
C GLU A 89 7.33 0.87 -13.00
N TRP A 90 7.85 1.29 -11.85
CA TRP A 90 7.79 0.47 -10.65
C TRP A 90 6.33 0.23 -10.24
N LYS A 91 5.51 1.29 -10.18
CA LYS A 91 4.08 1.22 -9.84
C LYS A 91 3.32 0.18 -10.66
N GLN A 92 3.58 0.08 -11.96
CA GLN A 92 2.90 -0.87 -12.85
C GLN A 92 3.05 -2.34 -12.41
N GLY A 93 4.12 -2.68 -11.69
CA GLY A 93 4.38 -4.03 -11.21
C GLY A 93 3.99 -4.30 -9.76
N GLN A 94 3.35 -3.36 -9.06
CA GLN A 94 3.08 -3.49 -7.61
C GLN A 94 1.64 -3.83 -7.26
N ASP A 95 0.69 -3.79 -8.22
CA ASP A 95 -0.75 -3.95 -7.96
C ASP A 95 -1.25 -3.05 -6.79
N ALA A 96 -0.66 -1.85 -6.67
CA ALA A 96 -0.83 -0.94 -5.54
C ALA A 96 -1.71 0.28 -5.87
N ASP A 97 -2.91 0.02 -6.39
CA ASP A 97 -3.82 1.06 -6.90
C ASP A 97 -4.31 2.06 -5.84
N ALA A 98 -4.26 1.68 -4.55
CA ALA A 98 -4.70 2.55 -3.46
C ALA A 98 -3.64 3.57 -3.02
N ILE A 99 -2.43 3.50 -3.58
CA ILE A 99 -1.25 4.26 -3.15
C ILE A 99 -0.87 5.31 -4.21
N THR A 100 -0.61 6.53 -3.77
CA THR A 100 -0.04 7.59 -4.60
C THR A 100 1.49 7.52 -4.54
N PHE A 101 2.14 7.41 -5.70
CA PHE A 101 3.60 7.30 -5.81
C PHE A 101 4.19 8.68 -6.13
N ILE A 102 5.11 9.14 -5.28
CA ILE A 102 5.70 10.48 -5.38
C ILE A 102 7.20 10.38 -5.71
N PRO A 103 7.61 10.90 -6.87
CA PRO A 103 9.01 10.91 -7.29
C PRO A 103 9.74 12.11 -6.71
N ASP A 104 10.37 11.94 -5.54
CA ASP A 104 11.27 12.94 -4.95
C ASP A 104 12.65 12.89 -5.61
N GLY A 105 12.70 13.00 -6.94
CA GLY A 105 13.90 12.73 -7.74
C GLY A 105 15.11 13.63 -7.43
N ASN A 106 14.87 14.83 -6.90
CA ASN A 106 15.92 15.76 -6.45
C ASN A 106 16.28 15.59 -4.96
N ALA A 107 15.55 14.74 -4.25
CA ALA A 107 15.59 14.58 -2.81
C ALA A 107 15.24 15.87 -2.03
N ASP A 108 14.47 16.79 -2.60
CA ASP A 108 14.17 18.08 -1.97
C ASP A 108 13.32 17.85 -0.72
N PHE A 109 12.26 17.03 -0.83
CA PHE A 109 11.41 16.70 0.31
C PHE A 109 12.17 15.91 1.37
N THR A 110 12.85 14.83 0.97
CA THR A 110 13.61 13.97 1.86
C THR A 110 14.72 14.72 2.60
N ARG A 111 15.40 15.67 1.92
CA ARG A 111 16.45 16.49 2.53
C ARG A 111 15.89 17.43 3.59
N ASP A 112 14.79 18.10 3.29
CA ASP A 112 14.17 19.06 4.21
C ASP A 112 13.48 18.38 5.41
N MET A 113 13.06 17.11 5.24
CA MET A 113 12.68 16.24 6.35
C MET A 113 13.86 15.81 7.24
N GLY A 114 15.11 16.05 6.82
CA GLY A 114 16.31 15.55 7.50
C GLY A 114 16.54 14.05 7.32
N MET A 115 15.85 13.42 6.37
CA MET A 115 15.82 11.96 6.16
C MET A 115 16.71 11.51 4.99
N LEU A 116 17.52 12.42 4.43
CA LEU A 116 18.44 12.10 3.34
C LEU A 116 19.71 11.44 3.88
N VAL A 117 19.97 10.22 3.44
CA VAL A 117 21.14 9.44 3.82
C VAL A 117 21.96 9.05 2.59
N ASP A 118 23.25 8.86 2.83
CA ASP A 118 24.18 8.39 1.82
C ASP A 118 24.18 6.86 1.79
N LYS A 119 23.87 6.27 0.64
CA LYS A 119 23.86 4.82 0.38
C LYS A 119 24.80 4.46 -0.77
N ARG A 120 25.96 5.10 -0.83
CA ARG A 120 26.96 4.93 -1.91
C ARG A 120 27.60 3.55 -1.92
N GLU A 121 27.69 2.90 -0.77
CA GLU A 121 28.17 1.52 -0.62
C GLU A 121 27.31 0.50 -1.37
N LEU A 122 26.01 0.78 -1.52
CA LEU A 122 25.07 0.00 -2.35
C LEU A 122 24.98 0.51 -3.80
N GLY A 123 25.73 1.56 -4.15
CA GLY A 123 25.67 2.23 -5.46
C GLY A 123 24.43 3.12 -5.66
N PHE A 124 23.73 3.49 -4.60
CA PHE A 124 22.48 4.26 -4.70
C PHE A 124 22.68 5.77 -4.67
N GLY A 125 23.79 6.26 -4.10
CA GLY A 125 23.96 7.68 -3.85
C GLY A 125 23.10 8.14 -2.69
N GLN A 126 22.63 9.39 -2.73
CA GLN A 126 21.76 9.96 -1.71
C GLN A 126 20.33 9.41 -1.88
N ARG A 127 19.73 8.87 -0.80
CA ARG A 127 18.39 8.29 -0.77
C ARG A 127 17.66 8.61 0.52
N SER A 128 16.34 8.39 0.53
CA SER A 128 15.58 8.47 1.78
C SER A 128 15.97 7.35 2.72
N TRP A 129 16.09 7.68 4.00
CA TRP A 129 15.94 6.69 5.05
C TRP A 129 14.51 6.16 5.09
N ARG A 130 14.32 4.96 5.64
CA ARG A 130 12.99 4.35 5.76
C ARG A 130 12.24 4.92 6.95
N TYR A 131 11.02 5.38 6.71
CA TYR A 131 10.13 5.84 7.76
C TYR A 131 8.68 5.82 7.28
N SER A 132 7.74 5.91 8.21
CA SER A 132 6.35 6.28 7.93
C SER A 132 5.90 7.40 8.86
N MET A 133 4.84 8.11 8.45
CA MET A 133 4.30 9.23 9.21
C MET A 133 2.82 9.44 8.96
N LEU A 134 2.14 9.98 9.95
CA LEU A 134 0.78 10.48 9.84
C LEU A 134 0.82 12.00 9.77
N VAL A 135 0.22 12.57 8.73
CA VAL A 135 0.15 14.01 8.50
C VAL A 135 -1.30 14.45 8.53
N ARG A 136 -1.61 15.53 9.27
CA ARG A 136 -2.93 16.17 9.27
C ARG A 136 -2.80 17.64 8.90
N ASP A 137 -3.47 18.03 7.82
CA ASP A 137 -3.45 19.40 7.30
C ASP A 137 -2.02 19.96 7.14
N GLY A 138 -1.14 19.14 6.56
CA GLY A 138 0.27 19.48 6.38
C GLY A 138 1.14 19.44 7.65
N ILE A 139 0.59 19.13 8.83
CA ILE A 139 1.34 19.00 10.08
C ILE A 139 1.62 17.53 10.38
N ILE A 140 2.88 17.21 10.69
CA ILE A 140 3.31 15.86 11.08
C ILE A 140 2.75 15.55 12.47
N GLU A 141 1.77 14.66 12.56
CA GLU A 141 1.17 14.22 13.82
C GLU A 141 2.04 13.15 14.49
N LYS A 142 2.52 12.19 13.71
CA LYS A 142 3.32 11.06 14.21
C LYS A 142 4.39 10.65 13.21
N MET A 143 5.57 10.29 13.72
CA MET A 143 6.68 9.72 12.95
C MET A 143 7.06 8.34 13.47
N PHE A 144 7.34 7.43 12.54
CA PHE A 144 7.94 6.11 12.79
C PHE A 144 9.21 5.99 11.96
N ILE A 145 10.34 6.28 12.59
CA ILE A 145 11.65 6.30 11.95
C ILE A 145 12.36 4.99 12.29
N GLU A 146 12.81 4.25 11.28
CA GLU A 146 13.59 3.03 11.52
C GLU A 146 14.92 3.36 12.22
N ALA A 147 15.38 2.47 13.09
CA ALA A 147 16.59 2.68 13.85
C ALA A 147 17.84 2.67 12.96
N GLU A 148 18.76 3.62 13.18
CA GLU A 148 20.12 3.51 12.63
C GLU A 148 20.84 2.33 13.33
N GLY A 149 21.51 1.47 12.58
CA GLY A 149 22.20 0.31 13.15
C GLY A 149 23.01 -0.48 12.12
N ASP A 150 23.46 -1.66 12.55
CA ASP A 150 24.26 -2.59 11.72
C ASP A 150 23.42 -3.34 10.67
N GLU A 151 22.10 -3.22 10.71
CA GLU A 151 21.22 -3.77 9.69
C GLU A 151 21.20 -2.90 8.43
N ASP A 152 21.48 -3.52 7.28
CA ASP A 152 21.53 -2.83 5.99
C ASP A 152 20.15 -2.28 5.53
N ASP A 153 19.04 -2.86 6.02
CA ASP A 153 17.68 -2.49 5.62
C ASP A 153 16.61 -2.74 6.72
N PRO A 154 16.60 -1.94 7.80
CA PRO A 154 15.67 -2.12 8.91
C PRO A 154 14.21 -1.87 8.48
N PHE A 155 13.29 -2.65 9.06
CA PHE A 155 11.84 -2.53 8.84
C PHE A 155 11.06 -3.09 10.03
N GLU A 156 11.02 -2.34 11.12
CA GLU A 156 10.42 -2.75 12.40
C GLU A 156 9.28 -1.84 12.87
N VAL A 157 9.28 -0.56 12.50
CA VAL A 157 8.34 0.43 13.05
C VAL A 157 7.57 1.21 11.99
N SER A 158 8.11 1.27 10.76
CA SER A 158 7.51 2.04 9.66
C SER A 158 6.41 1.29 8.91
N ASP A 159 6.08 0.06 9.32
CA ASP A 159 5.09 -0.78 8.68
C ASP A 159 3.65 -0.28 8.84
N ALA A 160 2.75 -0.82 8.01
CA ALA A 160 1.37 -0.38 7.95
C ALA A 160 0.53 -0.84 9.15
N ASP A 161 0.89 -1.96 9.79
CA ASP A 161 0.19 -2.47 10.97
C ASP A 161 0.52 -1.60 12.20
N THR A 162 1.78 -1.19 12.37
CA THR A 162 2.19 -0.20 13.38
C THR A 162 1.44 1.13 13.16
N MET A 163 1.34 1.60 11.92
CA MET A 163 0.56 2.80 11.58
C MET A 163 -0.92 2.64 11.94
N LEU A 164 -1.55 1.52 11.56
CA LEU A 164 -2.95 1.27 11.86
C LEU A 164 -3.20 1.19 13.37
N ALA A 165 -2.35 0.49 14.11
CA ALA A 165 -2.46 0.35 15.56
C ALA A 165 -2.33 1.71 16.29
N TYR A 166 -1.52 2.62 15.75
CA TYR A 166 -1.44 3.99 16.26
C TYR A 166 -2.72 4.79 15.98
N ILE A 167 -3.26 4.70 14.76
CA ILE A 167 -4.48 5.41 14.36
C ILE A 167 -5.69 4.89 15.14
N ASN A 168 -5.83 3.58 15.23
CA ASN A 168 -6.88 2.91 15.97
C ASN A 168 -6.43 1.50 16.41
N PRO A 169 -6.09 1.30 17.70
CA PRO A 169 -5.65 0.00 18.20
C PRO A 169 -6.77 -1.07 18.23
N GLU A 170 -8.03 -0.67 18.08
CA GLU A 170 -9.19 -1.56 18.00
C GLU A 170 -9.55 -1.92 16.55
N ALA A 171 -8.88 -1.32 15.56
CA ALA A 171 -9.14 -1.65 14.16
C ALA A 171 -8.59 -3.04 13.82
N GLU A 172 -9.46 -3.90 13.29
CA GLU A 172 -9.07 -5.22 12.81
C GLU A 172 -8.62 -5.14 11.33
N ALA A 173 -7.48 -5.74 11.03
CA ALA A 173 -7.05 -5.94 9.66
C ALA A 173 -8.08 -6.83 8.93
N PRO A 174 -8.44 -6.51 7.66
CA PRO A 174 -9.41 -7.29 6.95
C PRO A 174 -8.83 -8.67 6.62
N GLU A 175 -9.66 -9.71 6.68
CA GLU A 175 -9.23 -11.03 6.23
C GLU A 175 -8.89 -10.97 4.72
N PRO A 176 -7.75 -11.53 4.29
CA PRO A 176 -7.38 -11.53 2.89
C PRO A 176 -8.40 -12.34 2.08
N ILE A 177 -8.89 -11.75 0.99
CA ILE A 177 -9.83 -12.40 0.07
C ILE A 177 -9.13 -12.65 -1.26
N VAL A 178 -9.11 -13.91 -1.69
CA VAL A 178 -8.58 -14.31 -2.99
C VAL A 178 -9.68 -15.01 -3.77
N MET A 179 -9.90 -14.57 -5.00
CA MET A 179 -10.81 -15.23 -5.93
C MET A 179 -10.06 -15.74 -7.14
N PHE A 180 -10.22 -17.02 -7.44
CA PHE A 180 -9.83 -17.59 -8.72
C PHE A 180 -10.96 -17.40 -9.72
N SER A 181 -10.70 -16.72 -10.84
CA SER A 181 -11.71 -16.43 -11.86
C SER A 181 -11.34 -16.85 -13.27
N ARG A 182 -12.35 -16.92 -14.15
CA ARG A 182 -12.18 -17.23 -15.56
C ARG A 182 -12.85 -16.17 -16.44
N PRO A 183 -12.18 -15.68 -17.50
CA PRO A 183 -12.80 -14.76 -18.46
C PRO A 183 -14.11 -15.31 -19.03
N GLY A 184 -15.14 -14.45 -19.12
CA GLY A 184 -16.46 -14.82 -19.64
C GLY A 184 -17.32 -15.71 -18.72
N CYS A 185 -16.90 -15.97 -17.48
CA CYS A 185 -17.67 -16.79 -16.54
C CYS A 185 -18.77 -15.97 -15.82
N PRO A 186 -20.07 -16.31 -15.97
CA PRO A 186 -21.16 -15.57 -15.32
C PRO A 186 -21.14 -15.70 -13.79
N PHE A 187 -20.72 -16.86 -13.26
CA PHE A 187 -20.59 -17.07 -11.81
C PHE A 187 -19.45 -16.23 -11.22
N CYS A 188 -18.34 -16.06 -11.94
CA CYS A 188 -17.28 -15.15 -11.51
C CYS A 188 -17.79 -13.71 -11.45
N ALA A 189 -18.55 -13.26 -12.46
CA ALA A 189 -19.14 -11.93 -12.45
C ALA A 189 -20.09 -11.71 -11.26
N ARG A 190 -20.91 -12.71 -10.91
CA ARG A 190 -21.76 -12.68 -9.71
C ARG A 190 -20.94 -12.58 -8.42
N ALA A 191 -19.93 -13.42 -8.24
CA ALA A 191 -19.07 -13.36 -7.05
C ALA A 191 -18.37 -12.00 -6.91
N LYS A 192 -17.86 -11.43 -8.02
CA LYS A 192 -17.30 -10.07 -8.04
C LYS A 192 -18.33 -9.02 -7.63
N ALA A 193 -19.55 -9.11 -8.15
CA ALA A 193 -20.62 -8.19 -7.81
C ALA A 193 -21.03 -8.30 -6.33
N ALA A 194 -21.05 -9.50 -5.76
CA ALA A 194 -21.27 -9.71 -4.34
C ALA A 194 -20.18 -9.03 -3.51
N LEU A 195 -18.90 -9.32 -3.76
CA LEU A 195 -17.78 -8.68 -3.05
C LEU A 195 -17.83 -7.14 -3.16
N ALA A 196 -18.09 -6.62 -4.36
CA ALA A 196 -18.23 -5.18 -4.59
C ALA A 196 -19.41 -4.56 -3.83
N LYS A 197 -20.57 -5.25 -3.78
CA LYS A 197 -21.75 -4.81 -3.03
C LYS A 197 -21.44 -4.65 -1.53
N HIS A 198 -20.59 -5.53 -0.99
CA HIS A 198 -20.15 -5.47 0.41
C HIS A 198 -18.87 -4.64 0.62
N ARG A 199 -18.39 -3.94 -0.41
CA ARG A 199 -17.15 -3.13 -0.39
C ARG A 199 -15.90 -3.90 0.04
N LEU A 200 -15.89 -5.21 -0.19
CA LEU A 200 -14.77 -6.07 0.15
C LEU A 200 -13.73 -6.03 -0.98
N ARG A 201 -12.49 -5.66 -0.64
CA ARG A 201 -11.36 -5.79 -1.54
C ARG A 201 -10.96 -7.26 -1.66
N TYR A 202 -10.48 -7.65 -2.83
CA TYR A 202 -10.03 -9.01 -3.09
C TYR A 202 -8.99 -9.03 -4.21
N THR A 203 -8.13 -10.04 -4.18
CA THR A 203 -7.19 -10.34 -5.27
C THR A 203 -7.86 -11.29 -6.26
N ASP A 204 -8.00 -10.84 -7.52
CA ASP A 204 -8.53 -11.68 -8.61
C ASP A 204 -7.42 -12.38 -9.37
N ILE A 205 -7.31 -13.69 -9.20
CA ILE A 205 -6.37 -14.53 -9.93
C ILE A 205 -7.08 -15.15 -11.13
N SER A 206 -6.96 -14.51 -12.28
CA SER A 206 -7.58 -14.95 -13.52
C SER A 206 -6.84 -16.14 -14.13
N GLN A 207 -7.60 -17.06 -14.75
CA GLN A 207 -7.06 -18.17 -15.55
C GLN A 207 -6.01 -17.72 -16.60
N SER A 208 -6.09 -16.48 -17.07
CA SER A 208 -5.13 -15.89 -18.02
C SER A 208 -3.69 -15.79 -17.46
N GLN A 209 -3.49 -15.82 -16.15
CA GLN A 209 -2.19 -15.77 -15.48
C GLN A 209 -1.52 -17.16 -15.35
N LYS A 210 -1.75 -18.05 -16.33
CA LYS A 210 -1.28 -19.45 -16.33
C LYS A 210 -1.83 -20.33 -15.20
N ILE A 211 -2.84 -19.87 -14.46
CA ILE A 211 -3.57 -20.71 -13.52
C ILE A 211 -4.53 -21.60 -14.31
N ASN A 212 -4.17 -22.86 -14.48
CA ASN A 212 -5.04 -23.85 -15.11
C ASN A 212 -5.86 -24.62 -14.06
N THR A 213 -6.76 -25.49 -14.52
CA THR A 213 -7.62 -26.26 -13.64
C THR A 213 -6.87 -27.22 -12.71
N SER A 214 -5.62 -27.59 -13.03
CA SER A 214 -4.76 -28.38 -12.13
C SER A 214 -4.37 -27.59 -10.90
N VAL A 215 -4.00 -26.32 -11.07
CA VAL A 215 -3.67 -25.42 -9.95
C VAL A 215 -4.92 -25.19 -9.09
N LEU A 216 -6.06 -24.90 -9.74
CA LEU A 216 -7.32 -24.71 -9.02
C LEU A 216 -7.70 -25.94 -8.19
N ARG A 217 -7.57 -27.15 -8.76
CA ARG A 217 -7.80 -28.41 -8.05
C ARG A 217 -6.84 -28.60 -6.88
N ALA A 218 -5.56 -28.29 -7.07
CA ALA A 218 -4.55 -28.46 -6.04
C ALA A 218 -4.83 -27.57 -4.81
N VAL A 219 -5.29 -26.32 -5.04
CA VAL A 219 -5.50 -25.34 -3.96
C VAL A 219 -6.89 -25.44 -3.34
N SER A 220 -7.94 -25.69 -4.14
CA SER A 220 -9.33 -25.70 -3.66
C SER A 220 -9.95 -27.09 -3.51
N GLY A 221 -9.34 -28.14 -4.08
CA GLY A 221 -10.00 -29.44 -4.25
C GLY A 221 -11.16 -29.43 -5.25
N ARG A 222 -11.46 -28.29 -5.89
CA ARG A 222 -12.58 -28.09 -6.84
C ARG A 222 -12.06 -27.87 -8.26
N MET A 223 -12.97 -28.06 -9.23
CA MET A 223 -12.68 -27.95 -10.67
C MET A 223 -13.48 -26.84 -11.37
N THR A 224 -14.40 -26.20 -10.66
CA THR A 224 -15.34 -25.20 -11.16
C THR A 224 -14.92 -23.81 -10.72
N TRP A 225 -15.29 -22.80 -11.49
CA TRP A 225 -14.96 -21.39 -11.23
C TRP A 225 -16.24 -20.62 -10.86
N PRO A 226 -16.19 -19.61 -9.99
CA PRO A 226 -15.03 -19.14 -9.22
C PRO A 226 -14.71 -20.08 -8.03
N GLN A 227 -13.54 -19.89 -7.42
CA GLN A 227 -13.27 -20.37 -6.06
C GLN A 227 -12.76 -19.20 -5.22
N VAL A 228 -13.44 -18.92 -4.11
CA VAL A 228 -13.14 -17.80 -3.23
C VAL A 228 -12.61 -18.30 -1.90
N PHE A 229 -11.53 -17.68 -1.44
CA PHE A 229 -10.92 -17.90 -0.13
C PHE A 229 -11.04 -16.61 0.69
N ILE A 230 -11.36 -16.74 1.97
CA ILE A 230 -11.38 -15.63 2.95
C ILE A 230 -10.59 -16.10 4.17
N GLY A 231 -9.59 -15.33 4.61
CA GLY A 231 -8.81 -15.67 5.81
C GLY A 231 -8.06 -17.01 5.71
N GLY A 232 -7.72 -17.44 4.49
CA GLY A 232 -7.11 -18.74 4.21
C GLY A 232 -8.08 -19.93 4.14
N GLN A 233 -9.37 -19.72 4.41
CA GLN A 233 -10.40 -20.76 4.31
C GLN A 233 -11.09 -20.73 2.94
N LEU A 234 -11.30 -21.91 2.35
CA LEU A 234 -12.09 -22.03 1.12
C LEU A 234 -13.58 -21.84 1.43
N ILE A 235 -14.17 -20.79 0.86
CA ILE A 235 -15.61 -20.53 0.93
C ILE A 235 -16.35 -21.30 -0.17
N GLY A 236 -15.82 -21.29 -1.39
CA GLY A 236 -16.38 -22.04 -2.53
C GLY A 236 -16.73 -21.15 -3.72
N GLY A 237 -17.82 -21.47 -4.42
CA GLY A 237 -18.29 -20.77 -5.61
C GLY A 237 -19.11 -19.52 -5.28
N ALA A 238 -19.84 -19.02 -6.29
CA ALA A 238 -20.63 -17.81 -6.16
C ALA A 238 -21.80 -17.96 -5.17
N ASP A 239 -22.48 -19.11 -5.19
CA ASP A 239 -23.63 -19.35 -4.32
C ASP A 239 -23.18 -19.51 -2.85
N GLU A 240 -22.08 -20.23 -2.60
CA GLU A 240 -21.51 -20.36 -1.26
C GLU A 240 -21.00 -19.02 -0.71
N LEU A 241 -20.39 -18.19 -1.56
CA LEU A 241 -19.97 -16.84 -1.18
C LEU A 241 -21.15 -15.95 -0.80
N GLU A 242 -22.20 -15.92 -1.62
CA GLU A 242 -23.40 -15.13 -1.34
C GLU A 242 -24.06 -15.54 -0.01
N SER A 243 -24.12 -16.85 0.28
CA SER A 243 -24.59 -17.36 1.57
C SER A 243 -23.69 -16.92 2.72
N HIS A 244 -22.37 -17.12 2.60
CA HIS A 244 -21.41 -16.77 3.64
C HIS A 244 -21.44 -15.27 4.00
N LEU A 245 -21.55 -14.40 2.99
CA LEU A 245 -21.64 -12.95 3.21
C LEU A 245 -22.97 -12.54 3.86
N ALA A 246 -24.07 -13.21 3.52
CA ALA A 246 -25.35 -12.98 4.18
C ALA A 246 -25.30 -13.39 5.67
N ASP A 247 -24.68 -14.53 5.98
CA ASP A 247 -24.54 -15.02 7.36
C ASP A 247 -23.62 -14.12 8.20
N ARG A 248 -22.49 -13.65 7.65
CA ARG A 248 -21.62 -12.66 8.32
C ARG A 248 -22.36 -11.38 8.69
N MET A 249 -23.23 -10.89 7.81
CA MET A 249 -24.02 -9.69 8.09
C MET A 249 -25.14 -9.91 9.11
N ALA A 250 -25.65 -11.13 9.24
CA ALA A 250 -26.62 -11.46 10.28
C ALA A 250 -25.97 -11.59 11.68
N ALA A 251 -24.65 -11.82 11.72
CA ALA A 251 -23.88 -12.00 12.94
C ALA A 251 -23.16 -10.72 13.42
N ALA A 252 -23.06 -9.70 12.57
CA ALA A 252 -22.48 -8.38 12.87
C ALA A 252 -23.57 -7.37 13.25
#